data_AF-H1YIX6-F1
#
_entry.id   AF-H1YIX6-F1
#
_cell.length_a   1.000
_cell.length_b   1.000
_cell.length_c   1.000
_cell.angle_alpha   90.00
_cell.angle_beta   90.00
_cell.angle_gamma   90.00
#
_symmetry.space_group_name_H-M   'P 1'
#
loop_
_entity.id
_entity.type
_entity.pdbx_description
1 polymer ?
#
loop_
_entity_poly.entity_id
_entity_poly.type
_entity_poly.pdbx_seq_one_letter_code
_entity_poly.pdbx_strand_id
1 'polypeptide(L)'
;MKPEYKLLLTGFLAIGLFDALASIASRKLGFNYAYWGSGSLVIYCVVGFWGSKQINSRTAVLIAAAVGFFDSTIGWKISMFLKANTGNIKNEPTIAVWIITIIFVTGFGALCGLIGSALATYLARKRVSGI
;
A
#
# COMPACT_ATOMS: atom_id res chain seq x y z
N MET A 1 -12.06 -8.48 -17.83
CA MET A 1 -10.78 -8.62 -17.11
C MET A 1 -11.02 -9.39 -15.82
N LYS A 2 -10.18 -10.37 -15.47
CA LYS A 2 -10.38 -11.15 -14.24
C LYS A 2 -10.30 -10.26 -12.99
N PRO A 3 -11.07 -10.55 -11.91
CA PRO A 3 -11.14 -9.66 -10.75
C PRO A 3 -9.79 -9.46 -10.05
N GLU A 4 -8.88 -10.43 -10.09
CA GLU A 4 -7.52 -10.34 -9.55
C GLU A 4 -6.73 -9.22 -10.21
N TYR A 5 -6.71 -9.19 -11.55
CA TYR A 5 -5.99 -8.17 -12.30
C TYR A 5 -6.60 -6.79 -12.11
N LYS A 6 -7.93 -6.72 -11.99
CA LYS A 6 -8.62 -5.45 -11.71
C LYS A 6 -8.24 -4.91 -10.34
N LEU A 7 -8.22 -5.76 -9.31
CA LEU A 7 -7.84 -5.36 -7.97
C LEU A 7 -6.36 -4.93 -7.92
N LEU A 8 -5.47 -5.71 -8.54
CA LEU A 8 -4.04 -5.40 -8.60
C LEU A 8 -3.79 -4.04 -9.26
N LEU A 9 -4.37 -3.81 -10.44
CA LEU A 9 -4.25 -2.53 -11.15
C LEU A 9 -4.81 -1.37 -10.33
N THR A 10 -5.97 -1.57 -9.69
CA THR A 10 -6.58 -0.54 -8.83
C THR A 10 -5.69 -0.24 -7.63
N GLY A 11 -5.07 -1.25 -7.02
CA GLY A 11 -4.12 -1.07 -5.92
C GLY A 11 -2.87 -0.30 -6.34
N PHE A 12 -2.27 -0.64 -7.48
CA PHE A 12 -1.11 0.09 -8.03
C PHE A 12 -1.44 1.54 -8.36
N LEU A 13 -2.60 1.79 -8.99
CA LEU A 13 -3.05 3.15 -9.28
C LEU A 13 -3.33 3.93 -8.01
N ALA A 14 -4.03 3.34 -7.04
CA ALA A 14 -4.34 4.00 -5.79
C ALA A 14 -3.08 4.41 -5.03
N ILE A 15 -2.10 3.50 -4.89
CA ILE A 15 -0.87 3.80 -4.16
C ILE A 15 0.02 4.78 -4.92
N GLY A 16 0.17 4.63 -6.24
CA GLY A 16 0.97 5.54 -7.04
C GLY A 16 0.40 6.96 -7.09
N LEU A 17 -0.93 7.09 -7.19
CA LEU A 17 -1.59 8.40 -7.09
C LEU A 17 -1.45 9.00 -5.70
N PHE A 18 -1.59 8.18 -4.66
CA PHE A 18 -1.38 8.61 -3.28
C PHE A 18 0.04 9.14 -3.07
N ASP A 19 1.06 8.41 -3.49
CA ASP A 19 2.46 8.85 -3.41
C ASP A 19 2.70 10.14 -4.18
N ALA A 20 2.14 10.26 -5.39
CA ALA A 20 2.27 11.46 -6.20
C ALA A 20 1.64 12.69 -5.51
N LEU A 21 0.43 12.54 -4.99
CA LEU A 21 -0.29 13.61 -4.29
C LEU A 21 0.39 13.98 -2.97
N ALA A 22 0.80 12.99 -2.17
CA ALA A 22 1.53 13.21 -0.92
C ALA A 22 2.89 13.90 -1.18
N SER A 23 3.57 13.54 -2.28
CA SER A 23 4.83 14.17 -2.67
C SER A 23 4.64 15.64 -3.02
N ILE A 24 3.62 15.95 -3.83
CA ILE A 24 3.28 17.34 -4.19
C ILE A 24 2.87 18.13 -2.95
N ALA A 25 2.04 17.55 -2.08
CA ALA A 25 1.56 18.18 -0.87
C ALA A 25 2.71 18.46 0.11
N SER A 26 3.62 17.49 0.35
CA SER A 26 4.77 17.64 1.25
C SER A 26 5.68 18.78 0.82
N ARG A 27 5.94 18.89 -0.49
CA ARG A 27 6.76 19.95 -1.07
C ARG A 27 6.10 21.33 -0.96
N LYS A 28 4.79 21.41 -1.18
CA LYS A 28 4.05 22.69 -1.16
C LYS A 28 3.74 23.20 0.24
N LEU A 29 3.43 22.29 1.16
CA LEU A 29 3.00 22.62 2.53
C LEU A 29 4.13 22.52 3.56
N GLY A 30 5.32 22.07 3.14
CA GLY A 30 6.52 22.06 3.97
C GLY A 30 6.59 20.96 5.04
N PHE A 31 5.65 20.02 5.06
CA PHE A 31 5.69 18.88 5.99
C PHE A 31 6.54 17.72 5.47
N ASN A 32 6.98 16.83 6.38
CA ASN A 32 7.76 15.64 6.01
C ASN A 32 6.88 14.56 5.35
N TYR A 33 7.25 14.12 4.16
CA TYR A 33 6.61 13.07 3.37
C TYR A 33 6.44 11.76 4.16
N ALA A 34 7.38 11.43 5.05
CA ALA A 34 7.35 10.18 5.81
C ALA A 34 6.08 10.02 6.66
N TYR A 35 5.41 11.12 7.06
CA TYR A 35 4.16 11.05 7.80
C TYR A 35 2.99 10.45 7.00
N TRP A 36 3.05 10.52 5.66
CA TRP A 36 2.03 9.94 4.79
C TRP A 36 2.14 8.42 4.64
N GLY A 37 3.20 7.79 5.15
CA GLY A 37 3.32 6.34 5.15
C GLY A 37 2.16 5.63 5.86
N SER A 38 1.50 6.31 6.80
CA SER A 38 0.27 5.81 7.45
C SER A 38 -0.91 5.65 6.48
N GLY A 39 -1.02 6.47 5.45
CA GLY A 39 -2.10 6.36 4.45
C GLY A 39 -1.89 5.20 3.49
N SER A 40 -0.65 4.83 3.17
CA SER A 40 -0.34 3.59 2.43
C SER A 40 -0.88 2.35 3.15
N LEU A 41 -0.85 2.35 4.50
CA LEU A 41 -1.39 1.25 5.31
C LEU A 41 -2.89 1.06 5.09
N VAL A 42 -3.63 2.16 5.04
CA VAL A 42 -5.06 2.14 4.78
C VAL A 42 -5.34 1.52 3.42
N ILE A 43 -4.55 1.88 2.40
CA ILE A 43 -4.68 1.33 1.05
C ILE A 43 -4.44 -0.19 1.07
N TYR A 44 -3.38 -0.67 1.72
CA TYR A 44 -3.09 -2.10 1.79
C TYR A 44 -4.20 -2.89 2.52
N CYS A 45 -4.71 -2.36 3.64
CA CYS A 45 -5.83 -2.95 4.38
C CYS A 45 -7.10 -3.00 3.52
N VAL A 46 -7.41 -1.92 2.79
CA VAL A 46 -8.58 -1.84 1.91
C VAL A 46 -8.47 -2.83 0.76
N VAL A 47 -7.29 -2.97 0.14
CA VAL A 47 -7.02 -3.98 -0.90
C VAL A 47 -7.26 -5.39 -0.37
N GLY A 48 -6.76 -5.71 0.83
CA GLY A 48 -7.03 -6.99 1.48
C GLY A 48 -8.52 -7.23 1.73
N PHE A 49 -9.19 -6.25 2.34
CA PHE A 49 -10.62 -6.32 2.69
C PHE A 49 -11.52 -6.50 1.47
N TRP A 50 -11.35 -5.67 0.43
CA TRP A 50 -12.17 -5.78 -0.77
C TRP A 50 -11.81 -7.00 -1.62
N GLY A 51 -10.52 -7.33 -1.70
CA GLY A 51 -10.06 -8.52 -2.43
C GLY A 51 -10.64 -9.80 -1.85
N SER A 52 -10.67 -9.94 -0.53
CA SER A 52 -11.24 -11.14 0.11
C SER A 52 -12.74 -11.28 -0.11
N LYS A 53 -13.47 -10.16 -0.28
CA LYS A 53 -14.91 -10.18 -0.58
C LYS A 53 -15.23 -10.54 -2.03
N GLN A 54 -14.32 -10.26 -2.96
CA GLN A 54 -14.55 -10.45 -4.40
C GLN A 54 -13.91 -11.73 -4.96
N ILE A 55 -12.84 -12.22 -4.31
CA ILE A 55 -11.99 -13.28 -4.85
C ILE A 55 -11.79 -14.38 -3.79
N ASN A 56 -10.76 -14.24 -2.95
CA ASN A 56 -10.49 -15.04 -1.76
C ASN A 56 -9.38 -14.36 -0.94
N SER A 57 -9.27 -14.70 0.33
CA SER A 57 -8.32 -14.07 1.25
C SER A 57 -6.86 -14.29 0.86
N ARG A 58 -6.49 -15.47 0.34
CA ARG A 58 -5.10 -15.77 -0.03
C ARG A 58 -4.64 -14.87 -1.17
N THR A 59 -5.43 -14.76 -2.24
CA THR A 59 -5.14 -13.92 -3.39
C THR A 59 -5.16 -12.44 -2.99
N ALA A 60 -6.08 -12.01 -2.12
CA ALA A 60 -6.13 -10.63 -1.64
C ALA A 60 -4.86 -10.23 -0.87
N VAL A 61 -4.35 -11.10 0.01
CA VAL A 61 -3.09 -10.88 0.75
C VAL A 61 -1.90 -10.78 -0.21
N LEU A 62 -1.81 -11.67 -1.19
CA LEU A 62 -0.73 -11.63 -2.19
C LEU A 62 -0.79 -10.36 -3.04
N ILE A 63 -1.99 -9.89 -3.39
CA ILE A 63 -2.16 -8.62 -4.12
C ILE A 63 -1.76 -7.45 -3.23
N ALA A 64 -2.14 -7.42 -1.94
CA ALA A 64 -1.70 -6.36 -1.02
C ALA A 64 -0.17 -6.35 -0.84
N ALA A 65 0.47 -7.53 -0.77
CA ALA A 65 1.93 -7.64 -0.76
C ALA A 65 2.55 -7.08 -2.05
N ALA A 66 1.99 -7.41 -3.21
CA ALA A 66 2.44 -6.85 -4.49
C ALA A 66 2.27 -5.33 -4.55
N VAL A 67 1.20 -4.78 -3.98
CA VAL A 67 1.01 -3.33 -3.86
C VAL A 67 2.07 -2.71 -2.95
N GLY A 68 2.43 -3.32 -1.83
CA GLY A 68 3.54 -2.87 -0.98
C GLY A 68 4.91 -2.95 -1.67
N PHE A 69 5.12 -3.97 -2.48
CA PHE A 69 6.31 -4.06 -3.34
C PHE A 69 6.35 -2.93 -4.37
N PHE A 70 5.21 -2.61 -5.00
CA PHE A 70 5.11 -1.50 -5.95
C PHE A 70 5.37 -0.15 -5.26
N ASP A 71 4.80 0.09 -4.09
CA ASP A 71 5.00 1.31 -3.29
C ASP A 71 6.49 1.53 -2.98
N SER A 72 7.13 0.53 -2.38
CA SER A 72 8.55 0.59 -2.02
C SER A 72 9.52 0.61 -3.20
N THR A 73 9.05 0.45 -4.43
CA THR A 73 9.88 0.52 -5.65
C THR A 73 9.51 1.70 -6.53
N ILE A 74 8.34 1.65 -7.16
CA ILE A 74 7.86 2.66 -8.10
C ILE A 74 7.30 3.86 -7.35
N GLY A 75 6.55 3.65 -6.26
CA GLY A 75 6.04 4.73 -5.40
C GLY A 75 7.16 5.61 -4.85
N TRP A 76 8.22 4.98 -4.32
CA TRP A 76 9.40 5.71 -3.87
C TRP A 76 10.13 6.45 -5.00
N LYS A 77 10.20 5.88 -6.21
CA LYS A 77 10.75 6.59 -7.37
C LYS A 77 9.91 7.81 -7.76
N ILE A 78 8.59 7.70 -7.69
CA ILE A 78 7.66 8.83 -7.93
C ILE A 78 7.95 9.95 -6.93
N SER A 79 8.13 9.63 -5.65
CA SER A 79 8.37 10.66 -4.62
C SER A 79 9.72 11.36 -4.80
N MET A 80 10.78 10.62 -5.16
CA MET A 80 12.07 11.23 -5.52
C MET A 80 11.96 12.11 -6.76
N PHE A 81 11.28 11.64 -7.81
CA PHE A 81 11.09 12.40 -9.05
C PHE A 81 10.32 13.71 -8.81
N LEU A 82 9.29 13.64 -7.96
CA LEU A 82 8.49 14.80 -7.56
C LEU A 82 9.16 15.64 -6.47
N LYS A 83 10.39 15.31 -6.06
CA LYS A 83 11.15 16.04 -5.03
C LYS A 83 10.33 16.23 -3.76
N ALA A 84 9.73 15.14 -3.27
CA ALA A 84 9.01 15.13 -2.01
C ALA A 84 9.89 15.69 -0.88
N ASN A 85 9.27 16.38 0.08
CA ASN A 85 10.00 16.91 1.22
C ASN A 85 10.27 15.78 2.22
N THR A 86 11.45 15.18 2.14
CA THR A 86 11.92 14.11 3.03
C THR A 86 12.68 14.64 4.25
N GLY A 87 12.68 15.97 4.46
CA GLY A 87 13.41 16.64 5.53
C GLY A 87 14.93 16.43 5.40
N ASN A 88 15.57 15.97 6.47
CA ASN A 88 17.01 15.72 6.53
C ASN A 88 17.43 14.33 6.00
N ILE A 89 16.49 13.54 5.47
CA ILE A 89 16.80 12.21 4.94
C ILE A 89 17.43 12.39 3.56
N LYS A 90 18.65 11.87 3.37
CA LYS A 90 19.32 11.91 2.07
C LYS A 90 18.45 11.23 1.01
N ASN A 91 18.17 11.93 -0.08
CA ASN A 91 17.40 11.44 -1.22
C ASN A 91 18.16 10.42 -2.10
N GLU A 92 19.32 9.93 -1.65
CA GLU A 92 20.13 8.91 -2.31
C GLU A 92 20.30 7.70 -1.38
N PRO A 93 19.32 6.78 -1.33
CA PRO A 93 19.39 5.61 -0.48
C PRO A 93 20.43 4.63 -1.01
N THR A 94 21.18 3.99 -0.11
CA THR A 94 22.08 2.90 -0.50
C THR A 94 21.30 1.67 -0.95
N ILE A 95 21.94 0.79 -1.71
CA ILE A 95 21.33 -0.48 -2.16
C ILE A 95 20.79 -1.30 -0.97
N ALA A 96 21.50 -1.28 0.16
CA ALA A 96 21.05 -1.96 1.37
C ALA A 96 19.73 -1.38 1.90
N VAL A 97 19.58 -0.04 1.93
CA VAL A 97 18.34 0.62 2.36
C VAL A 97 17.19 0.28 1.40
N TRP A 98 17.45 0.23 0.09
CA TRP A 98 16.45 -0.22 -0.90
C TRP A 98 15.95 -1.63 -0.60
N ILE A 99 16.86 -2.59 -0.44
CA ILE A 99 16.50 -3.99 -0.20
C ILE A 99 15.70 -4.14 1.10
N ILE A 100 16.17 -3.52 2.19
CA ILE A 100 15.50 -3.57 3.50
C ILE A 100 14.10 -2.95 3.41
N THR A 101 13.97 -1.80 2.75
CA THR A 101 12.68 -1.11 2.58
C THR A 101 11.71 -1.95 1.78
N ILE A 102 12.16 -2.55 0.66
CA ILE A 102 11.32 -3.41 -0.18
C ILE A 102 10.81 -4.62 0.61
N ILE A 103 11.70 -5.32 1.32
CA ILE A 103 11.31 -6.48 2.13
C ILE A 103 10.32 -6.07 3.21
N PHE A 104 10.63 -4.98 3.94
CA PHE A 104 9.80 -4.50 5.04
C PHE A 104 8.42 -4.08 4.55
N VAL A 105 8.32 -3.20 3.57
CA VAL A 105 7.05 -2.66 3.06
C VAL A 105 6.22 -3.74 2.35
N THR A 106 6.86 -4.66 1.62
CA THR A 106 6.16 -5.82 1.02
C THR A 106 5.55 -6.71 2.11
N GLY A 107 6.34 -7.04 3.13
CA GLY A 107 5.86 -7.82 4.29
C GLY A 107 4.75 -7.09 5.05
N PHE A 108 4.89 -5.77 5.22
CA PHE A 108 3.91 -4.94 5.89
C PHE A 108 2.60 -4.83 5.09
N GLY A 109 2.70 -4.73 3.75
CA GLY A 109 1.57 -4.80 2.84
C GLY A 109 0.83 -6.15 2.94
N ALA A 110 1.57 -7.26 3.01
CA ALA A 110 0.99 -8.58 3.24
C ALA A 110 0.25 -8.66 4.59
N LEU A 111 0.87 -8.14 5.66
CA LEU A 111 0.28 -8.10 7.00
C LEU A 111 -1.01 -7.28 7.03
N CYS A 112 -0.99 -6.08 6.44
CA CYS A 112 -2.17 -5.23 6.31
C CYS A 112 -3.27 -5.91 5.47
N GLY A 113 -2.89 -6.55 4.37
CA GLY A 113 -3.80 -7.35 3.55
C GLY A 113 -4.44 -8.49 4.33
N LEU A 114 -3.69 -9.13 5.25
CA LEU A 114 -4.18 -10.19 6.11
C LEU A 114 -5.19 -9.65 7.14
N ILE A 115 -4.88 -8.52 7.77
CA ILE A 115 -5.80 -7.83 8.70
C ILE A 115 -7.12 -7.46 7.98
N GLY A 116 -7.02 -6.83 6.80
CA GLY A 116 -8.18 -6.46 6.00
C GLY A 116 -9.01 -7.68 5.59
N SER A 117 -8.35 -8.75 5.15
CA SER A 117 -9.02 -10.01 4.77
C SER A 117 -9.70 -10.69 5.95
N ALA A 118 -9.05 -10.70 7.12
CA ALA A 118 -9.61 -11.25 8.35
C ALA A 118 -10.86 -10.48 8.77
N LEU A 119 -10.82 -9.15 8.73
CA LEU A 119 -11.97 -8.29 9.03
C LEU A 119 -13.15 -8.57 8.08
N ALA A 120 -12.90 -8.64 6.77
CA ALA A 120 -13.93 -8.97 5.79
C ALA A 120 -14.56 -10.34 6.05
N THR A 121 -13.74 -11.34 6.37
CA THR A 121 -14.21 -12.70 6.66
C THR A 121 -15.04 -12.73 7.94
N TYR A 122 -14.61 -12.01 8.98
CA TYR A 122 -15.34 -11.88 10.24
C TYR A 122 -16.72 -11.23 10.03
N LEU A 123 -16.77 -10.12 9.28
CA LEU A 123 -18.03 -9.44 8.97
C LEU A 123 -18.97 -10.31 8.10
N ALA A 124 -18.42 -11.09 7.16
CA ALA A 124 -19.21 -12.01 6.36
C ALA A 124 -19.83 -13.13 7.22
N ARG A 125 -19.05 -13.70 8.16
CA ARG A 125 -19.55 -14.71 9.11
C ARG A 125 -20.66 -14.15 10.00
N LYS A 126 -20.46 -12.95 10.56
CA LYS A 126 -21.46 -12.30 11.43
C LYS A 126 -22.79 -12.09 10.70
N ARG A 127 -22.74 -11.66 9.43
CA ARG A 127 -23.92 -11.46 8.59
C ARG A 127 -24.69 -12.77 8.30
N VAL A 128 -23.98 -13.89 8.17
CA VAL A 128 -24.61 -15.21 7.95
C VAL A 128 -25.23 -15.75 9.25
N SER A 129 -24.65 -15.44 10.41
CA SER A 129 -25.14 -15.88 11.72
C SER A 129 -26.34 -15.09 12.27
N GLY A 130 -26.86 -14.08 11.54
CA GLY A 130 -28.10 -13.40 11.91
C GLY A 130 -28.07 -12.60 13.22
N ILE A 131 -26.90 -12.06 13.60
CA ILE A 131 -26.76 -11.06 14.69
C ILE A 131 -26.51 -9.69 14.09
#